data_AF-W7SKS6-F1
#
_entry.id   AF-W7SKS6-F1
#
_cell.length_a   1.000
_cell.length_b   1.000
_cell.length_c   1.000
_cell.angle_alpha   90.00
_cell.angle_beta   90.00
_cell.angle_gamma   90.00
#
_symmetry.space_group_name_H-M   'P 1'
#
loop_
_entity.id
_entity.type
_entity.pdbx_description
1 polymer ?
#
loop_
_entity_poly.entity_id
_entity_poly.type
_entity_poly.pdbx_seq_one_letter_code
_entity_poly.pdbx_strand_id
1 'polypeptide(L)'
;MAAKTAAEDAVRGYALDWTVLRPGGLTNDAPTGRIRIEIPGTMRGPVTRADVAAVLVALLDTPGTAGLTLELIAGDTPIVDAVAALG
;
A
#
# COMPACT_ATOMS: atom_id res chain seq x y z
N MET A 1 -2.98 -9.90 15.66
CA MET A 1 -2.30 -10.25 14.39
C MET A 1 -3.07 -11.35 13.63
N ALA A 2 -3.53 -12.42 14.30
CA ALA A 2 -4.23 -13.55 13.65
C ALA A 2 -5.48 -13.16 12.82
N ALA A 3 -6.28 -12.17 13.26
CA ALA A 3 -7.47 -11.75 12.53
C ALA A 3 -7.17 -11.08 11.17
N LYS A 4 -6.03 -10.39 11.04
CA LYS A 4 -5.66 -9.68 9.81
C LYS A 4 -5.12 -10.64 8.74
N THR A 5 -4.34 -11.62 9.16
CA THR A 5 -3.81 -12.68 8.27
C THR A 5 -4.95 -13.53 7.70
N ALA A 6 -5.97 -13.86 8.50
CA ALA A 6 -7.13 -14.64 8.02
C ALA A 6 -7.96 -13.91 6.95
N ALA A 7 -8.08 -12.57 7.04
CA ALA A 7 -8.77 -11.78 6.02
C ALA A 7 -7.97 -11.70 4.71
N GLU A 8 -6.64 -11.60 4.79
CA GLU A 8 -5.75 -11.63 3.61
C GLU A 8 -5.84 -13.00 2.89
N ASP A 9 -5.91 -14.11 3.64
CA ASP A 9 -6.02 -15.46 3.07
C ASP A 9 -7.38 -15.75 2.44
N ALA A 10 -8.46 -15.16 2.95
CA ALA A 10 -9.81 -15.33 2.39
C ALA A 10 -9.96 -14.73 0.97
N VAL A 11 -9.22 -13.66 0.66
CA VAL A 11 -9.29 -12.99 -0.66
C VAL A 11 -8.54 -13.78 -1.74
N ARG A 12 -7.48 -14.52 -1.36
CA ARG A 12 -6.66 -15.33 -2.29
C ARG A 12 -7.42 -16.48 -2.97
N GLY A 13 -8.57 -16.87 -2.43
CA GLY A 13 -9.43 -17.93 -2.98
C GLY A 13 -10.43 -17.46 -4.04
N TYR A 14 -10.56 -16.15 -4.28
CA TYR A 14 -11.45 -15.59 -5.29
C TYR A 14 -10.69 -15.20 -6.57
N ALA A 15 -11.34 -15.35 -7.72
CA ALA A 15 -10.82 -14.86 -9.00
C ALA A 15 -10.99 -13.32 -9.10
N LEU A 16 -10.30 -12.60 -8.22
CA LEU A 16 -10.27 -11.14 -8.15
C LEU A 16 -8.82 -10.66 -8.33
N ASP A 17 -8.65 -9.56 -9.05
CA ASP A 17 -7.36 -8.86 -9.18
C ASP A 17 -7.08 -8.08 -7.88
N TRP A 18 -6.70 -8.81 -6.83
CA TRP A 18 -6.48 -8.24 -5.51
C TRP A 18 -5.10 -7.60 -5.40
N THR A 19 -5.00 -6.51 -4.65
CA THR A 19 -3.73 -5.93 -4.19
C THR A 19 -3.85 -5.70 -2.69
N VAL A 20 -2.88 -6.17 -1.91
CA VAL A 20 -2.84 -5.96 -0.46
C VAL A 20 -1.87 -4.84 -0.13
N LEU A 21 -2.36 -3.73 0.44
CA LEU A 21 -1.53 -2.65 0.94
C LEU A 21 -1.34 -2.77 2.46
N ARG A 22 -0.08 -2.88 2.90
CA ARG A 22 0.33 -2.95 4.31
C ARG A 22 1.03 -1.65 4.74
N PRO A 23 0.26 -0.66 5.23
CA PRO A 23 0.86 0.56 5.75
C PRO A 23 1.58 0.31 7.08
N GLY A 24 2.60 1.12 7.34
CA GLY A 24 3.25 1.25 8.64
C GLY A 24 2.35 1.93 9.70
N GLY A 25 2.97 2.63 10.65
CA GLY A 25 2.24 3.28 11.74
C GLY A 25 1.34 4.42 11.26
N LEU A 26 0.01 4.26 11.37
CA LEU A 26 -0.95 5.25 10.87
C LEU A 26 -1.03 6.51 11.76
N THR A 27 -0.75 7.68 11.19
CA THR A 27 -0.91 8.98 11.87
C THR A 27 -2.09 9.79 11.31
N ASN A 28 -2.47 10.86 12.01
CA ASN A 28 -3.55 11.79 11.62
C ASN A 28 -3.01 13.16 11.18
N ASP A 29 -1.71 13.25 10.89
CA ASP A 29 -1.07 14.49 10.46
C ASP A 29 -1.51 14.86 9.04
N ALA A 30 -1.17 16.09 8.62
CA ALA A 30 -1.37 16.54 7.25
C ALA A 30 -0.57 15.66 6.27
N PRO A 31 -1.10 15.37 5.06
CA PRO A 31 -0.41 14.54 4.08
C PRO A 31 0.91 15.17 3.63
N THR A 32 1.91 14.34 3.38
CA THR A 32 3.20 14.78 2.81
C THR A 32 3.20 14.70 1.29
N GLY A 33 2.32 13.86 0.70
CA GLY A 33 2.31 13.54 -0.72
C GLY A 33 3.52 12.70 -1.16
N ARG A 34 4.34 12.21 -0.21
CA ARG A 34 5.59 11.49 -0.48
C ARG A 34 5.71 10.24 0.36
N ILE A 35 6.02 9.13 -0.30
CA ILE A 35 5.99 7.80 0.28
C ILE A 35 7.18 6.96 -0.18
N ARG A 36 7.31 5.79 0.44
CA ARG A 36 8.13 4.67 -0.04
C ARG A 36 7.25 3.42 -0.08
N ILE A 37 7.28 2.71 -1.21
CA ILE A 37 6.52 1.48 -1.43
C ILE A 37 7.44 0.36 -1.92
N GLU A 38 7.24 -0.87 -1.43
CA GLU A 38 8.05 -2.03 -1.81
C GLU A 38 7.18 -3.29 -2.00
N ILE A 39 7.58 -4.16 -2.95
CA ILE A 39 6.94 -5.45 -3.24
C ILE A 39 7.77 -6.59 -2.64
N PRO A 40 7.19 -7.37 -1.71
CA PRO A 40 7.09 -7.04 -0.29
C PRO A 40 8.44 -6.64 0.35
N GLY A 41 8.40 -5.80 1.38
CA GLY A 41 9.58 -5.33 2.12
C GLY A 41 9.61 -5.80 3.59
N THR A 42 10.46 -5.15 4.39
CA THR A 42 10.40 -5.24 5.88
C THR A 42 10.43 -3.84 6.52
N MET A 43 9.80 -2.88 5.86
CA MET A 43 9.89 -1.47 6.22
C MET A 43 9.13 -1.16 7.51
N ARG A 44 9.69 -0.26 8.32
CA ARG A 44 9.05 0.27 9.52
C ARG A 44 9.12 1.79 9.50
N GLY A 45 7.99 2.43 9.69
CA GLY A 45 7.88 3.88 9.71
C GLY A 45 6.41 4.32 9.80
N PRO A 46 6.15 5.58 10.18
CA PRO A 46 4.81 6.12 10.14
C PRO A 46 4.37 6.44 8.70
N VAL A 47 3.07 6.57 8.49
CA VAL A 47 2.46 7.13 7.28
C VAL A 47 1.13 7.77 7.64
N THR A 48 0.80 8.90 7.02
CA THR A 48 -0.48 9.57 7.31
C THR A 48 -1.64 8.78 6.69
N ARG A 49 -2.80 8.77 7.34
CA ARG A 49 -4.01 8.14 6.76
C ARG A 49 -4.41 8.78 5.43
N ALA A 50 -4.13 10.07 5.26
CA ALA A 50 -4.39 10.80 4.02
C ALA A 50 -3.50 10.31 2.87
N ASP A 51 -2.20 10.11 3.10
CA ASP A 51 -1.29 9.55 2.08
C ASP A 51 -1.65 8.09 1.76
N VAL A 52 -2.07 7.29 2.75
CA VAL A 52 -2.57 5.92 2.50
C VAL A 52 -3.79 5.94 1.57
N ALA A 53 -4.76 6.83 1.81
CA ALA A 53 -5.94 6.96 0.96
C ALA A 53 -5.56 7.37 -0.47
N ALA A 54 -4.62 8.30 -0.63
CA ALA A 54 -4.12 8.72 -1.94
C ALA A 54 -3.43 7.58 -2.70
N VAL A 55 -2.61 6.76 -2.01
CA VAL A 55 -2.00 5.55 -2.60
C VAL A 55 -3.06 4.54 -3.01
N LEU A 56 -4.08 4.29 -2.17
CA LEU A 56 -5.17 3.37 -2.50
C LEU A 56 -5.93 3.78 -3.76
N VAL A 57 -6.18 5.09 -3.94
CA VAL A 57 -6.82 5.61 -5.16
C VAL A 57 -5.92 5.38 -6.37
N ALA A 58 -4.61 5.71 -6.27
CA ALA A 58 -3.67 5.55 -7.37
C ALA A 58 -3.50 4.07 -7.81
N LEU A 59 -3.56 3.13 -6.86
CA LEU A 59 -3.47 1.70 -7.15
C LEU A 59 -4.64 1.15 -7.96
N LEU A 60 -5.81 1.82 -7.94
CA LEU A 60 -6.96 1.40 -8.76
C LEU A 60 -6.66 1.47 -10.26
N ASP A 61 -5.75 2.36 -10.66
CA ASP A 61 -5.33 2.56 -12.05
C ASP A 61 -4.07 1.77 -12.41
N THR A 62 -3.57 0.90 -11.52
CA THR A 62 -2.31 0.16 -11.71
C THR A 62 -2.54 -1.36 -11.68
N PRO A 63 -3.10 -1.97 -12.75
CA PRO A 63 -3.44 -3.39 -12.76
C PRO A 63 -2.24 -4.32 -12.59
N GLY A 64 -1.02 -3.83 -12.84
CA GLY A 64 0.23 -4.58 -12.61
C GLY A 64 0.46 -4.97 -11.15
N THR A 65 -0.28 -4.40 -10.19
CA THR A 65 -0.19 -4.78 -8.77
C THR A 65 -1.08 -5.95 -8.36
N ALA A 66 -1.83 -6.53 -9.29
CA ALA A 66 -2.65 -7.70 -9.02
C ALA A 66 -1.81 -8.87 -8.50
N GLY A 67 -2.27 -9.53 -7.43
CA GLY A 67 -1.56 -10.60 -6.75
C GLY A 67 -0.39 -10.16 -5.86
N LEU A 68 -0.15 -8.85 -5.72
CA LEU A 68 0.97 -8.34 -4.93
C LEU A 68 0.54 -7.91 -3.53
N THR A 69 1.48 -8.06 -2.59
CA THR A 69 1.46 -7.40 -1.29
C THR A 69 2.49 -6.29 -1.29
N LEU A 70 2.03 -5.07 -1.01
CA LEU A 70 2.82 -3.85 -1.02
C LEU A 70 2.99 -3.35 0.41
N GLU A 71 4.21 -2.98 0.81
CA GLU A 71 4.46 -2.29 2.08
C GLU A 71 4.60 -0.79 1.87
N LEU A 72 4.00 0.03 2.74
CA LEU A 72 3.93 1.48 2.58
C LEU A 72 4.35 2.22 3.86
N ILE A 73 5.31 3.15 3.73
CA ILE A 73 5.68 4.11 4.77
C ILE A 73 5.82 5.52 4.17
N ALA A 74 5.89 6.55 5.01
CA ALA A 74 6.33 7.87 4.57
C ALA A 74 7.75 7.81 3.99
N GLY A 75 8.03 8.65 2.99
CA GLY A 75 9.31 8.67 2.30
C GLY A 75 9.48 9.93 1.47
N ASP A 76 10.35 9.86 0.46
CA ASP A 76 10.76 11.04 -0.31
C ASP A 76 10.22 11.05 -1.75
N THR A 77 9.66 9.94 -2.22
CA THR A 77 9.16 9.80 -3.59
C THR A 77 7.70 10.26 -3.68
N PRO A 78 7.33 11.15 -4.61
CA PRO A 78 5.93 11.50 -4.85
C PRO A 78 5.06 10.26 -5.07
N ILE A 79 3.84 10.27 -4.54
CA ILE A 79 2.91 9.12 -4.60
C ILE A 79 2.73 8.62 -6.04
N VAL A 80 2.51 9.54 -6.99
CA VAL A 80 2.29 9.21 -8.41
C VAL A 80 3.49 8.47 -9.01
N ASP A 81 4.71 8.93 -8.72
CA ASP A 81 5.94 8.34 -9.26
C ASP A 81 6.19 6.97 -8.63
N ALA A 82 5.95 6.85 -7.33
CA ALA A 82 6.14 5.61 -6.59
C ALA A 82 5.17 4.51 -7.03
N VAL A 83 3.91 4.85 -7.33
CA VAL A 83 2.92 3.89 -7.82
C VAL A 83 3.16 3.53 -9.28
N ALA A 84 3.49 4.51 -10.13
CA ALA A 84 3.83 4.26 -11.54
C ALA A 84 5.06 3.34 -11.71
N ALA A 85 5.98 3.33 -10.74
CA ALA A 85 7.12 2.42 -10.76
C ALA A 85 6.76 0.94 -10.52
N LEU A 86 5.51 0.62 -10.17
CA LEU A 86 5.04 -0.74 -9.90
C LEU A 86 4.49 -1.45 -11.16
N GLY A 87 4.24 -0.73 -12.26
CA GLY A 87 3.68 -1.30 -13.49
C GLY A 87 3.38 -0.27 -14.57
#